data_AF-F4CXB7-F1
#
_entry.id   AF-F4CXB7-F1
#
_cell.length_a   1.000
_cell.length_b   1.000
_cell.length_c   1.000
_cell.angle_alpha   90.00
_cell.angle_beta   90.00
_cell.angle_gamma   90.00
#
_symmetry.space_group_name_H-M   'P 1'
#
loop_
_entity.id
_entity.type
_entity.pdbx_description
1 polymer ?
#
loop_
_entity_poly.entity_id
_entity_poly.type
_entity_poly.pdbx_seq_one_letter_code
_entity_poly.pdbx_strand_id
1 'polypeptide(L)'
;MIALLEDTAPELLTALFVDAVAALDQYPDVALRLVPESDIGSGCTVAGGYRGNETPPALVVTMSLSLRRRAFTALHEFGHHLQRTNLDLGARLADHAAEEDLEEAACQIFASRVLLPDAVVAPLVPSRGPDSTTVAEFYARSNASRAACCVRAAELLAGGGAIVLYRGNGTVDLAASTGLIPPARFSDQSSTPLIARALALPGRTVEHDATVISYSTGDSHLLYGQATWVDGHIVAVLMPDNASWKPFAPPRPGTGSYTGPSKWATCDHCLSEFTVTDDVCARCATPRCPRRHCACPSNAERTCPGCHLTLAKSRFADFANPSTPCRDCI
;
A
#
# COMPACT_ATOMS: atom_id res chain seq x y z
N MET A 1 4.53 5.63 16.10
CA MET A 1 3.34 5.90 16.95
C MET A 1 2.94 4.71 17.79
N ILE A 2 2.53 3.55 17.23
CA ILE A 2 2.18 2.37 18.05
C ILE A 2 3.33 1.95 18.99
N ALA A 3 4.52 1.70 18.44
CA ALA A 3 5.70 1.35 19.25
C ALA A 3 6.05 2.41 20.31
N LEU A 4 5.86 3.69 19.99
CA LEU A 4 6.06 4.77 20.96
C LEU A 4 5.12 4.59 22.17
N LEU A 5 3.83 4.33 21.94
CA LEU A 5 2.87 4.13 23.02
C LEU A 5 3.10 2.80 23.76
N GLU A 6 3.53 1.75 23.07
CA GLU A 6 3.90 0.49 23.72
C GLU A 6 5.05 0.69 24.71
N ASP A 7 6.03 1.53 24.35
CA ASP A 7 7.20 1.82 25.18
C ASP A 7 6.91 2.81 26.31
N THR A 8 6.11 3.86 26.05
CA THR A 8 5.93 4.97 27.01
C THR A 8 4.63 4.94 27.79
N ALA A 9 3.57 4.35 27.23
CA ALA A 9 2.22 4.37 27.80
C ALA A 9 1.38 3.13 27.40
N PRO A 10 1.82 1.90 27.73
CA PRO A 10 1.14 0.67 27.29
C PRO A 10 -0.30 0.55 27.83
N GLU A 11 -0.56 1.08 29.02
CA GLU A 11 -1.91 1.12 29.60
C GLU A 11 -2.84 2.05 28.81
N LEU A 12 -2.32 3.19 28.32
CA LEU A 12 -3.08 4.09 27.46
C LEU A 12 -3.44 3.40 26.15
N LEU A 13 -2.50 2.69 25.51
CA LEU A 13 -2.78 1.96 24.26
C LEU A 13 -3.91 0.94 24.43
N THR A 14 -3.91 0.23 25.57
CA THR A 14 -4.99 -0.71 25.92
C THR A 14 -6.33 0.02 26.13
N ALA A 15 -6.33 1.15 26.85
CA ALA A 15 -7.52 1.95 27.07
C ALA A 15 -8.08 2.53 25.76
N LEU A 16 -7.22 3.00 24.86
CA LEU A 16 -7.58 3.55 23.55
C LEU A 16 -8.27 2.50 22.66
N PHE A 17 -7.83 1.24 22.72
CA PHE A 17 -8.49 0.14 22.01
C PHE A 17 -9.91 -0.13 22.53
N VAL A 18 -10.11 -0.07 23.85
CA VAL A 18 -11.41 -0.33 24.48
C VAL A 18 -12.40 0.81 24.23
N ASP A 19 -11.99 2.05 24.54
CA ASP A 19 -12.77 3.26 24.32
C ASP A 19 -11.85 4.47 24.13
N ALA A 20 -11.51 4.74 22.86
CA ALA A 20 -10.62 5.85 22.50
C ALA A 20 -11.10 7.22 22.98
N VAL A 21 -12.41 7.47 22.96
CA VAL A 21 -12.96 8.77 23.34
C VAL A 21 -12.83 8.94 24.85
N ALA A 22 -13.23 7.95 25.64
CA ALA A 22 -13.11 8.01 27.09
C ALA A 22 -11.66 8.05 27.58
N ALA A 23 -10.76 7.29 26.92
CA ALA A 23 -9.35 7.28 27.26
C ALA A 23 -8.67 8.63 26.96
N LEU A 24 -8.99 9.26 25.82
CA LEU A 24 -8.44 10.58 25.47
C LEU A 24 -9.04 11.71 26.30
N ASP A 25 -10.29 11.60 26.74
CA ASP A 25 -10.92 12.56 27.66
C ASP A 25 -10.21 12.61 29.03
N GLN A 26 -9.62 11.48 29.45
CA GLN A 26 -8.89 11.36 30.71
C GLN A 26 -7.37 11.59 30.55
N TYR A 27 -6.87 11.75 29.32
CA TYR A 27 -5.44 11.87 29.05
C TYR A 27 -4.96 13.32 29.26
N PRO A 28 -4.01 13.59 30.17
CA PRO A 28 -3.70 14.95 30.61
C PRO A 28 -3.01 15.84 29.57
N ASP A 29 -2.34 15.25 28.58
CA ASP A 29 -1.54 16.03 27.61
C ASP A 29 -2.38 16.66 26.49
N VAL A 30 -3.66 16.28 26.38
CA VAL A 30 -4.59 16.81 25.37
C VAL A 30 -5.97 17.07 25.98
N ALA A 31 -6.70 18.06 25.47
CA ALA A 31 -8.11 18.26 25.78
C ALA A 31 -8.99 17.72 24.65
N LEU A 32 -9.83 16.72 24.93
CA LEU A 32 -10.84 16.26 23.97
C LEU A 32 -12.06 17.18 23.99
N ARG A 33 -12.51 17.65 22.82
CA ARG A 33 -13.70 18.48 22.67
C ARG A 33 -14.64 17.91 21.63
N LEU A 34 -15.80 17.45 22.10
CA LEU A 34 -16.91 17.09 21.24
C LEU A 34 -17.74 18.34 20.93
N VAL A 35 -17.79 18.74 19.66
CA VAL A 35 -18.45 19.98 19.23
C VAL A 35 -19.59 19.71 18.25
N PRO A 36 -20.59 20.60 18.14
CA PRO A 36 -21.52 20.60 17.00
C PRO A 36 -20.80 20.80 15.66
N GLU A 37 -21.39 20.30 14.57
CA GLU A 37 -20.80 20.41 13.23
C GLU A 37 -20.65 21.86 12.74
N SER A 38 -21.49 22.77 13.23
CA SER A 38 -21.43 24.21 12.93
C SER A 38 -20.15 24.90 13.42
N ASP A 39 -19.45 24.29 14.38
CA ASP A 39 -18.36 24.93 15.11
C ASP A 39 -16.97 24.52 14.58
N ILE A 40 -16.94 23.71 13.52
CA ILE A 40 -15.73 23.36 12.77
C ILE A 40 -15.50 24.47 11.73
N GLY A 41 -14.57 25.38 11.99
CA GLY A 41 -14.22 26.47 11.08
C GLY A 41 -13.86 26.01 9.66
N SER A 42 -14.02 26.90 8.68
CA SER A 42 -14.02 26.65 7.23
C SER A 42 -12.67 26.20 6.59
N GLY A 43 -11.74 25.63 7.36
CA GLY A 43 -10.37 25.34 6.91
C GLY A 43 -10.00 23.85 6.79
N CYS A 44 -10.69 22.94 7.51
CA CYS A 44 -10.41 21.51 7.44
C CYS A 44 -11.66 20.75 6.99
N THR A 45 -11.53 19.96 5.93
CA THR A 45 -12.59 19.25 5.23
C THR A 45 -13.20 18.04 5.98
N VAL A 46 -12.89 17.82 7.28
CA VAL A 46 -12.89 16.45 7.82
C VAL A 46 -13.35 16.30 9.28
N ALA A 47 -14.58 16.68 9.65
CA ALA A 47 -15.27 16.17 10.87
C ALA A 47 -14.54 16.23 12.24
N GLY A 48 -13.42 16.93 12.33
CA GLY A 48 -12.50 17.02 13.47
C GLY A 48 -11.30 17.90 13.14
N GLY A 49 -10.41 18.11 14.12
CA GLY A 49 -9.16 18.84 13.92
C GLY A 49 -8.32 19.01 15.19
N TYR A 50 -7.02 19.15 15.00
CA TYR A 50 -6.04 19.34 16.07
C TYR A 50 -5.65 20.82 16.27
N ARG A 51 -5.73 21.30 17.51
CA ARG A 51 -5.36 22.67 17.90
C ARG A 51 -4.14 22.67 18.82
N GLY A 52 -2.96 22.69 18.19
CA GLY A 52 -1.67 22.64 18.88
C GLY A 52 -1.27 23.91 19.63
N ASN A 53 -1.95 25.03 19.39
CA ASN A 53 -1.66 26.33 20.00
C ASN A 53 -2.37 26.55 21.35
N GLU A 54 -3.17 25.59 21.80
CA GLU A 54 -3.88 25.64 23.08
C GLU A 54 -3.09 24.93 24.20
N THR A 55 -3.46 25.15 25.47
CA THR A 55 -2.80 24.50 26.62
C THR A 55 -3.84 23.90 27.58
N PRO A 56 -3.94 22.56 27.67
CA PRO A 56 -3.29 21.59 26.79
C PRO A 56 -3.81 21.70 25.33
N PRO A 57 -3.05 21.21 24.33
CA PRO A 57 -3.53 21.11 22.95
C PRO A 57 -4.89 20.42 22.85
N ALA A 58 -5.77 20.86 21.95
CA ALA A 58 -7.12 20.31 21.87
C ALA A 58 -7.33 19.38 20.66
N LEU A 59 -7.96 18.23 20.89
CA LEU A 59 -8.51 17.34 19.86
C LEU A 59 -9.98 17.68 19.67
N VAL A 60 -10.37 18.22 18.53
CA VAL A 60 -11.76 18.59 18.24
C VAL A 60 -12.40 17.51 17.39
N VAL A 61 -13.59 17.03 17.78
CA VAL A 61 -14.33 15.98 17.04
C VAL A 61 -15.80 16.36 16.97
N THR A 62 -16.44 16.25 15.80
CA THR A 62 -17.88 16.56 15.72
C THR A 62 -18.76 15.48 16.36
N MET A 63 -19.78 15.94 17.07
CA MET A 63 -20.82 15.11 17.69
C MET A 63 -21.76 14.46 16.68
N SER A 64 -21.87 14.99 15.46
CA SER A 64 -22.76 14.42 14.42
C SER A 64 -22.28 13.06 13.89
N LEU A 65 -21.04 12.66 14.23
CA LEU A 65 -20.49 11.36 13.88
C LEU A 65 -21.03 10.22 14.77
N SER A 66 -21.17 9.04 14.16
CA SER A 66 -21.36 7.79 14.91
C SER A 66 -20.20 7.56 15.88
N LEU A 67 -20.44 6.81 16.97
CA LEU A 67 -19.42 6.52 17.99
C LEU A 67 -18.12 5.97 17.38
N ARG A 68 -18.25 5.02 16.44
CA ARG A 68 -17.11 4.42 15.72
C ARG A 68 -16.32 5.46 14.90
N ARG A 69 -16.99 6.42 14.28
CA ARG A 69 -16.33 7.51 13.53
C ARG A 69 -15.69 8.52 14.47
N ARG A 70 -16.32 8.84 15.61
CA ARG A 70 -15.72 9.70 16.64
C ARG A 70 -14.43 9.11 17.20
N ALA A 71 -14.41 7.81 17.51
CA ALA A 71 -13.21 7.12 17.97
C ALA A 71 -12.07 7.21 16.95
N PHE A 72 -12.35 6.93 15.67
CA PHE A 72 -11.35 7.04 14.60
C PHE A 72 -10.82 8.48 14.46
N THR A 73 -11.71 9.47 14.41
CA THR A 73 -11.31 10.88 14.30
C THR A 73 -10.50 11.33 15.52
N ALA A 74 -10.90 10.98 16.73
CA ALA A 74 -10.14 11.33 17.94
C ALA A 74 -8.72 10.73 17.92
N LEU A 75 -8.58 9.47 17.52
CA LEU A 75 -7.28 8.81 17.37
C LEU A 75 -6.44 9.40 16.25
N HIS A 76 -7.07 9.81 15.15
CA HIS A 76 -6.40 10.48 14.04
C HIS A 76 -5.78 11.82 14.51
N GLU A 77 -6.56 12.67 15.19
CA GLU A 77 -6.04 13.92 15.76
C GLU A 77 -5.00 13.67 16.86
N PHE A 78 -5.15 12.60 17.64
CA PHE A 78 -4.12 12.19 18.60
C PHE A 78 -2.82 11.76 17.90
N GLY A 79 -2.91 11.16 16.72
CA GLY A 79 -1.75 10.87 15.87
C GLY A 79 -0.98 12.14 15.51
N HIS A 80 -1.69 13.20 15.10
CA HIS A 80 -1.07 14.51 14.82
C HIS A 80 -0.42 15.11 16.07
N HIS A 81 -1.05 14.95 17.24
CA HIS A 81 -0.43 15.35 18.50
C HIS A 81 0.90 14.62 18.70
N LEU A 82 0.93 13.28 18.60
CA LEU A 82 2.15 12.48 18.78
C LEU A 82 3.25 12.85 17.78
N GLN A 83 2.92 13.08 16.51
CA GLN A 83 3.88 13.49 15.49
C GLN A 83 4.51 14.85 15.79
N ARG A 84 3.75 15.79 16.35
CA ARG A 84 4.22 17.15 16.66
C ARG A 84 4.95 17.27 17.99
N THR A 85 4.63 16.43 18.97
CA THR A 85 5.26 16.48 20.30
C THR A 85 6.43 15.52 20.46
N ASN A 86 6.52 14.49 19.62
CA ASN A 86 7.66 13.57 19.61
C ASN A 86 8.69 13.95 18.53
N LEU A 87 9.89 14.33 18.97
CA LEU A 87 10.97 14.77 18.08
C LEU A 87 11.42 13.71 17.07
N ASP A 88 11.43 12.42 17.43
CA ASP A 88 11.83 11.34 16.49
C ASP A 88 10.77 11.13 15.40
N LEU A 89 9.48 11.18 15.76
CA LEU A 89 8.41 11.12 14.78
C LEU A 89 8.41 12.33 13.84
N GLY A 90 8.57 13.54 14.39
CA GLY A 90 8.64 14.77 13.60
C GLY A 90 9.84 14.80 12.65
N ALA A 91 11.03 14.38 13.12
CA ALA A 91 12.23 14.31 12.28
C ALA A 91 12.04 13.36 11.09
N ARG A 92 11.41 12.19 11.32
CA ARG A 92 11.13 11.23 10.24
C ARG A 92 10.18 11.78 9.18
N LEU A 93 9.26 12.68 9.53
CA LEU A 93 8.33 13.29 8.58
C LEU A 93 8.99 14.40 7.74
N ALA A 94 9.80 15.25 8.38
CA ALA A 94 10.46 16.39 7.72
C ALA A 94 11.40 15.99 6.57
N ASP A 95 11.92 14.76 6.60
CA ASP A 95 12.81 14.23 5.55
C ASP A 95 12.06 13.77 4.27
N HIS A 96 10.72 13.81 4.26
CA HIS A 96 9.91 13.36 3.13
C HIS A 96 9.42 14.51 2.24
N ALA A 97 9.57 14.32 0.92
CA ALA A 97 9.17 15.31 -0.10
C ALA A 97 7.65 15.58 -0.18
N ALA A 98 6.82 14.72 0.42
CA ALA A 98 5.36 14.84 0.50
C ALA A 98 4.92 14.70 1.96
N GLU A 99 5.45 15.58 2.81
CA GLU A 99 5.27 15.55 4.27
C GLU A 99 3.79 15.49 4.68
N GLU A 100 2.94 16.32 4.09
CA GLU A 100 1.50 16.40 4.44
C GLU A 100 0.74 15.09 4.13
N ASP A 101 0.95 14.50 2.95
CA ASP A 101 0.29 13.24 2.57
C ASP A 101 0.75 12.07 3.44
N LEU A 102 2.03 12.07 3.83
CA LEU A 102 2.59 11.06 4.73
C LEU A 102 2.08 11.24 6.17
N GLU A 103 1.99 12.48 6.65
CA GLU A 103 1.44 12.82 7.98
C GLU A 103 0.02 12.26 8.13
N GLU A 104 -0.85 12.60 7.18
CA GLU A 104 -2.24 12.15 7.10
C GLU A 104 -2.33 10.61 7.01
N ALA A 105 -1.60 9.98 6.10
CA ALA A 105 -1.60 8.53 5.93
C ALA A 105 -1.12 7.81 7.20
N ALA A 106 -0.08 8.31 7.86
CA ALA A 106 0.44 7.75 9.09
C ALA A 106 -0.58 7.86 10.24
N CYS A 107 -1.31 8.98 10.35
CA CYS A 107 -2.39 9.16 11.33
C CYS A 107 -3.56 8.21 11.08
N GLN A 108 -3.96 8.02 9.82
CA GLN A 108 -5.00 7.06 9.44
C GLN A 108 -4.60 5.62 9.81
N ILE A 109 -3.36 5.23 9.49
CA ILE A 109 -2.80 3.90 9.84
C ILE A 109 -2.72 3.73 11.36
N PHE A 110 -2.28 4.75 12.09
CA PHE A 110 -2.23 4.70 13.55
C PHE A 110 -3.62 4.47 14.15
N ALA A 111 -4.61 5.27 13.76
CA ALA A 111 -5.98 5.12 14.23
C ALA A 111 -6.58 3.75 13.85
N SER A 112 -6.28 3.23 12.65
CA SER A 112 -6.71 1.91 12.19
C SER A 112 -6.14 0.80 13.10
N ARG A 113 -4.84 0.86 13.42
CA ARG A 113 -4.14 -0.16 14.21
C ARG A 113 -4.55 -0.17 15.67
N VAL A 114 -4.84 0.99 16.26
CA VAL A 114 -5.37 1.07 17.62
C VAL A 114 -6.75 0.42 17.69
N LEU A 115 -7.64 0.68 16.72
CA LEU A 115 -9.00 0.11 16.70
C LEU A 115 -9.07 -1.34 16.24
N LEU A 116 -8.09 -1.79 15.46
CA LEU A 116 -7.96 -3.14 14.91
C LEU A 116 -6.53 -3.69 15.11
N PRO A 117 -6.15 -4.03 16.36
CA PRO A 117 -4.82 -4.56 16.66
C PRO A 117 -4.52 -5.87 15.92
N ASP A 118 -3.23 -6.19 15.73
CA ASP A 118 -2.78 -7.42 15.04
C ASP A 118 -3.44 -8.68 15.61
N ALA A 119 -3.59 -8.77 16.94
CA ALA A 119 -4.24 -9.91 17.61
C ALA A 119 -5.71 -10.12 17.21
N VAL A 120 -6.42 -9.05 16.81
CA VAL A 120 -7.82 -9.11 16.36
C VAL A 120 -7.90 -9.49 14.89
N VAL A 121 -7.00 -8.95 14.05
CA VAL A 121 -7.07 -9.13 12.59
C VAL A 121 -6.36 -10.39 12.10
N ALA A 122 -5.23 -10.79 12.71
CA ALA A 122 -4.41 -11.90 12.23
C ALA A 122 -5.17 -13.23 12.10
N PRO A 123 -6.08 -13.60 13.04
CA PRO A 123 -6.86 -14.83 12.90
C PRO A 123 -7.89 -14.81 11.76
N LEU A 124 -8.23 -13.63 11.23
CA LEU A 124 -9.26 -13.43 10.22
C LEU A 124 -8.70 -13.33 8.79
N VAL A 125 -7.43 -12.98 8.67
CA VAL A 125 -6.82 -12.64 7.37
C VAL A 125 -6.31 -13.90 6.68
N PRO A 126 -6.78 -14.22 5.46
CA PRO A 126 -6.23 -15.31 4.67
C PRO A 126 -4.75 -15.10 4.36
N SER A 127 -4.01 -16.18 4.09
CA SER A 127 -2.58 -16.12 3.78
C SER A 127 -2.20 -15.27 2.56
N ARG A 128 -3.16 -14.97 1.67
CA ARG A 128 -3.00 -14.11 0.49
C ARG A 128 -3.60 -12.71 0.66
N GLY A 129 -3.84 -12.30 1.91
CA GLY A 129 -4.43 -11.00 2.23
C GLY A 129 -5.96 -11.03 2.33
N PRO A 130 -6.56 -9.92 2.78
CA PRO A 130 -7.99 -9.83 3.06
C PRO A 130 -8.83 -9.85 1.78
N ASP A 131 -10.02 -10.42 1.89
CA ASP A 131 -11.09 -10.26 0.90
C ASP A 131 -12.21 -9.35 1.45
N SER A 132 -13.27 -9.13 0.68
CA SER A 132 -14.34 -8.21 1.10
C SER A 132 -15.07 -8.71 2.35
N THR A 133 -15.15 -10.03 2.53
CA THR A 133 -15.78 -10.65 3.70
C THR A 133 -14.89 -10.53 4.94
N THR A 134 -13.56 -10.60 4.78
CA THR A 134 -12.60 -10.29 5.86
C THR A 134 -12.83 -8.87 6.39
N VAL A 135 -13.04 -7.87 5.51
CA VAL A 135 -13.30 -6.49 5.96
C VAL A 135 -14.66 -6.37 6.67
N ALA A 136 -15.68 -7.10 6.20
CA ALA A 136 -16.96 -7.18 6.88
C ALA A 136 -16.82 -7.78 8.29
N GLU A 137 -15.98 -8.81 8.46
CA GLU A 137 -15.68 -9.42 9.75
C GLU A 137 -14.93 -8.47 10.69
N PHE A 138 -13.99 -7.67 10.17
CA PHE A 138 -13.35 -6.61 10.96
C PHE A 138 -14.39 -5.66 11.56
N TYR A 139 -15.35 -5.22 10.75
CA TYR A 139 -16.40 -4.32 11.19
C TYR A 139 -17.35 -4.98 12.21
N ALA A 140 -17.70 -6.25 12.00
CA ALA A 140 -18.57 -6.99 12.89
C ALA A 140 -17.93 -7.29 14.27
N ARG A 141 -16.61 -7.49 14.32
CA ARG A 141 -15.88 -7.93 15.52
C ARG A 141 -15.18 -6.81 16.28
N SER A 142 -15.34 -5.55 15.87
CA SER A 142 -14.65 -4.41 16.49
C SER A 142 -15.55 -3.18 16.65
N ASN A 143 -15.05 -2.21 17.40
CA ASN A 143 -15.61 -0.87 17.47
C ASN A 143 -15.07 0.05 16.36
N ALA A 144 -14.38 -0.50 15.36
CA ALA A 144 -13.81 0.27 14.27
C ALA A 144 -14.89 0.76 13.29
N SER A 145 -14.67 1.93 12.70
CA SER A 145 -15.52 2.43 11.61
C SER A 145 -15.24 1.66 10.32
N ARG A 146 -16.16 1.69 9.35
CA ARG A 146 -15.94 1.09 8.02
C ARG A 146 -14.67 1.61 7.35
N ALA A 147 -14.41 2.91 7.48
CA ALA A 147 -13.19 3.56 6.99
C ALA A 147 -11.94 2.95 7.64
N ALA A 148 -11.93 2.81 8.97
CA ALA A 148 -10.83 2.19 9.70
C ALA A 148 -10.60 0.74 9.26
N CYS A 149 -11.66 -0.04 9.05
CA CYS A 149 -11.56 -1.40 8.52
C CYS A 149 -10.95 -1.44 7.12
N CYS A 150 -11.32 -0.49 6.25
CA CYS A 150 -10.78 -0.41 4.88
C CYS A 150 -9.28 -0.04 4.88
N VAL A 151 -8.88 0.97 5.66
CA VAL A 151 -7.47 1.36 5.83
C VAL A 151 -6.66 0.18 6.35
N ARG A 152 -7.16 -0.47 7.40
CA ARG A 152 -6.49 -1.63 8.00
C ARG A 152 -6.34 -2.79 7.03
N ALA A 153 -7.37 -3.07 6.23
CA ALA A 153 -7.33 -4.12 5.23
C ALA A 153 -6.34 -3.78 4.09
N ALA A 154 -6.23 -2.53 3.68
CA ALA A 154 -5.28 -2.11 2.65
C ALA A 154 -3.82 -2.36 3.07
N GLU A 155 -3.48 -2.12 4.35
CA GLU A 155 -2.15 -2.43 4.90
C GLU A 155 -1.80 -3.94 4.86
N LEU A 156 -2.81 -4.81 4.79
CA LEU A 156 -2.67 -6.26 4.86
C LEU A 156 -2.73 -6.94 3.48
N LEU A 157 -2.84 -6.16 2.40
CA LEU A 157 -2.85 -6.70 1.05
C LEU A 157 -1.50 -7.36 0.70
N ALA A 158 -1.57 -8.61 0.22
CA ALA A 158 -0.42 -9.33 -0.29
C ALA A 158 -0.17 -8.93 -1.77
N GLY A 159 0.16 -7.66 -2.01
CA GLY A 159 0.42 -7.12 -3.34
C GLY A 159 -0.27 -5.80 -3.60
N GLY A 160 -0.21 -5.34 -4.86
CA GLY A 160 -0.90 -4.13 -5.28
C GLY A 160 -2.42 -4.33 -5.24
N GLY A 161 -3.17 -3.32 -4.83
CA GLY A 161 -4.63 -3.37 -4.80
C GLY A 161 -5.27 -2.18 -4.10
N ALA A 162 -6.59 -2.16 -4.08
CA ALA A 162 -7.38 -1.15 -3.39
C ALA A 162 -8.54 -1.76 -2.61
N ILE A 163 -8.78 -1.22 -1.42
CA ILE A 163 -9.99 -1.43 -0.63
C ILE A 163 -10.83 -0.17 -0.74
N VAL A 164 -12.04 -0.31 -1.28
CA VAL A 164 -12.92 0.84 -1.56
C VAL A 164 -14.24 0.68 -0.83
N LEU A 165 -14.62 1.72 -0.10
CA LEU A 165 -15.90 1.85 0.55
C LEU A 165 -16.82 2.70 -0.33
N TYR A 166 -17.93 2.14 -0.76
CA TYR A 166 -18.96 2.81 -1.52
C TYR A 166 -20.22 3.03 -0.66
N ARG A 167 -20.90 4.13 -0.92
CA ARG A 167 -22.27 4.35 -0.44
C ARG A 167 -23.22 3.41 -1.19
N GLY A 168 -24.43 3.22 -0.67
CA GLY A 168 -25.46 2.36 -1.27
C GLY A 168 -25.94 2.76 -2.69
N ASN A 169 -25.41 3.84 -3.26
CA ASN A 169 -25.63 4.27 -4.64
C ASN A 169 -24.42 4.03 -5.58
N GLY A 170 -23.34 3.41 -5.09
CA GLY A 170 -22.12 3.18 -5.89
C GLY A 170 -21.14 4.35 -5.94
N THR A 171 -21.38 5.45 -5.21
CA THR A 171 -20.40 6.55 -5.07
C THR A 171 -19.35 6.22 -4.03
N VAL A 172 -18.10 6.61 -4.27
CA VAL A 172 -16.98 6.39 -3.35
C VAL A 172 -17.14 7.25 -2.10
N ASP A 173 -17.08 6.62 -0.93
CA ASP A 173 -16.99 7.30 0.37
C ASP A 173 -15.54 7.44 0.84
N LEU A 174 -14.77 6.36 0.69
CA LEU A 174 -13.34 6.29 1.00
C LEU A 174 -12.67 5.21 0.15
N ALA A 175 -11.39 5.39 -0.16
CA ALA A 175 -10.56 4.37 -0.75
C ALA A 175 -9.19 4.37 -0.08
N ALA A 176 -8.66 3.18 0.19
CA ALA A 176 -7.30 2.97 0.66
C ALA A 176 -6.63 1.97 -0.30
N SER A 177 -5.38 2.20 -0.67
CA SER A 177 -4.70 1.35 -1.66
C SER A 177 -3.22 1.19 -1.37
N THR A 178 -2.62 0.21 -2.03
CA THR A 178 -1.17 0.00 -2.08
C THR A 178 -0.84 -0.35 -3.52
N GLY A 179 0.09 0.37 -4.16
CA GLY A 179 0.52 0.07 -5.54
C GLY A 179 -0.55 0.22 -6.63
N LEU A 180 -1.73 0.76 -6.30
CA LEU A 180 -2.82 1.05 -7.24
C LEU A 180 -3.31 2.47 -6.98
N ILE A 181 -3.61 3.22 -8.05
CA ILE A 181 -4.31 4.50 -7.92
C ILE A 181 -5.76 4.18 -7.55
N PRO A 182 -6.27 4.64 -6.40
CA PRO A 182 -7.65 4.38 -6.01
C PRO A 182 -8.62 5.32 -6.74
N PRO A 183 -9.93 5.01 -6.81
CA PRO A 183 -10.89 5.98 -7.32
C PRO A 183 -10.97 7.21 -6.40
N ALA A 184 -11.21 8.37 -7.00
CA ALA A 184 -11.38 9.60 -6.25
C ALA A 184 -12.63 9.54 -5.34
N ARG A 185 -12.55 10.17 -4.17
CA ARG A 185 -13.70 10.32 -3.27
C ARG A 185 -14.84 11.02 -4.00
N PHE A 186 -16.08 10.60 -3.71
CA PHE A 186 -17.31 11.07 -4.36
C PHE A 186 -17.46 10.75 -5.85
N SER A 187 -16.48 10.10 -6.48
CA SER A 187 -16.67 9.59 -7.85
C SER A 187 -17.75 8.52 -7.88
N ASP A 188 -18.53 8.49 -8.96
CA ASP A 188 -19.52 7.46 -9.22
C ASP A 188 -18.86 6.26 -9.90
N GLN A 189 -19.00 5.08 -9.30
CA GLN A 189 -18.52 3.81 -9.84
C GLN A 189 -19.67 2.83 -10.11
N SER A 190 -20.93 3.28 -10.01
CA SER A 190 -22.14 2.46 -10.10
C SER A 190 -22.29 1.70 -11.41
N SER A 191 -21.68 2.18 -12.50
CA SER A 191 -21.68 1.53 -13.82
C SER A 191 -20.57 0.50 -14.00
N THR A 192 -19.57 0.44 -13.10
CA THR A 192 -18.48 -0.54 -13.21
C THR A 192 -19.01 -1.96 -12.98
N PRO A 193 -18.47 -3.00 -13.67
CA PRO A 193 -19.07 -4.34 -13.64
C PRO A 193 -19.27 -4.93 -12.24
N LEU A 194 -18.33 -4.71 -11.31
CA LEU A 194 -18.44 -5.20 -9.94
C LEU A 194 -19.52 -4.45 -9.15
N ILE A 195 -19.52 -3.12 -9.20
CA ILE A 195 -20.41 -2.30 -8.37
C ILE A 195 -21.84 -2.35 -8.89
N ALA A 196 -22.04 -2.33 -10.22
CA ALA A 196 -23.35 -2.57 -10.83
C ALA A 196 -23.94 -3.91 -10.35
N ARG A 197 -23.12 -4.96 -10.29
CA ARG A 197 -23.53 -6.28 -9.79
C ARG A 197 -23.84 -6.26 -8.29
N ALA A 198 -23.05 -5.56 -7.48
CA ALA A 198 -23.28 -5.44 -6.04
C ALA A 198 -24.57 -4.69 -5.72
N LEU A 199 -24.88 -3.63 -6.50
CA LEU A 199 -26.12 -2.86 -6.39
C LEU A 199 -27.35 -3.68 -6.80
N ALA A 200 -27.23 -4.53 -7.82
CA ALA A 200 -28.31 -5.43 -8.25
C ALA A 200 -28.61 -6.56 -7.25
N LEU A 201 -27.65 -6.88 -6.36
CA LEU A 201 -27.73 -7.99 -5.41
C LEU A 201 -27.44 -7.51 -3.98
N PRO A 202 -28.29 -6.66 -3.39
CA PRO A 202 -28.06 -6.12 -2.06
C PRO A 202 -27.96 -7.23 -1.00
N GLY A 203 -27.03 -7.06 -0.06
CA GLY A 203 -26.78 -8.03 1.02
C GLY A 203 -26.04 -9.30 0.61
N ARG A 204 -25.58 -9.40 -0.64
CA ARG A 204 -24.76 -10.53 -1.12
C ARG A 204 -23.30 -10.12 -1.28
N THR A 205 -22.42 -11.10 -1.09
CA THR A 205 -21.05 -11.02 -1.63
C THR A 205 -21.09 -11.35 -3.12
N VAL A 206 -20.46 -10.52 -3.93
CA VAL A 206 -20.37 -10.67 -5.39
C VAL A 206 -18.92 -10.61 -5.84
N GLU A 207 -18.65 -11.25 -6.98
CA GLU A 207 -17.33 -11.28 -7.59
C GLU A 207 -17.39 -10.85 -9.05
N HIS A 208 -16.29 -10.33 -9.56
CA HIS A 208 -16.11 -10.03 -10.98
C HIS A 208 -14.64 -10.19 -11.40
N ASP A 209 -14.41 -10.97 -12.47
CA ASP A 209 -13.05 -11.28 -12.94
C ASP A 209 -12.53 -10.32 -14.01
N ALA A 210 -13.32 -9.31 -14.38
CA ALA A 210 -12.92 -8.29 -15.35
C ALA A 210 -13.60 -6.96 -15.02
N THR A 211 -13.32 -6.40 -13.85
CA THR A 211 -13.80 -5.07 -13.46
C THR A 211 -12.72 -4.02 -13.64
N VAL A 212 -13.07 -2.75 -13.46
CA VAL A 212 -12.17 -1.59 -13.61
C VAL A 212 -12.48 -0.57 -12.54
N ILE A 213 -11.54 0.33 -12.29
CA ILE A 213 -11.80 1.62 -11.66
C ILE A 213 -12.00 2.63 -12.77
N SER A 214 -13.09 3.41 -12.71
CA SER A 214 -13.33 4.49 -13.65
C SER A 214 -12.75 5.81 -13.14
N TYR A 215 -11.94 6.46 -13.97
CA TYR A 215 -11.38 7.78 -13.73
C TYR A 215 -11.96 8.79 -14.72
N SER A 216 -11.79 10.08 -14.43
CA SER A 216 -12.15 11.15 -15.38
C SER A 216 -11.36 11.08 -16.70
N THR A 217 -10.19 10.43 -16.68
CA THR A 217 -9.29 10.26 -17.83
C THR A 217 -9.46 8.93 -18.56
N GLY A 218 -10.38 8.07 -18.12
CA GLY A 218 -10.60 6.72 -18.64
C GLY A 218 -10.59 5.66 -17.55
N ASP A 219 -10.51 4.39 -17.94
CA ASP A 219 -10.56 3.28 -16.99
C ASP A 219 -9.18 2.73 -16.66
N SER A 220 -9.05 2.11 -15.48
CA SER A 220 -7.88 1.30 -15.13
C SER A 220 -7.72 0.09 -16.05
N HIS A 221 -6.58 -0.61 -15.92
CA HIS A 221 -6.49 -2.00 -16.35
C HIS A 221 -7.58 -2.86 -15.69
N LEU A 222 -7.84 -4.03 -16.26
CA LEU A 222 -8.75 -5.00 -15.66
C LEU A 222 -8.26 -5.41 -14.27
N LEU A 223 -9.22 -5.68 -13.38
CA LEU A 223 -8.99 -6.09 -12.00
C LEU A 223 -9.88 -7.28 -11.66
N TYR A 224 -9.41 -8.12 -10.75
CA TYR A 224 -10.27 -8.99 -9.95
C TYR A 224 -10.97 -8.12 -8.92
N GLY A 225 -12.27 -8.33 -8.78
CA GLY A 225 -13.11 -7.62 -7.82
C GLY A 225 -13.91 -8.59 -6.98
N GLN A 226 -13.97 -8.36 -5.67
CA GLN A 226 -14.99 -8.92 -4.79
C GLN A 226 -15.58 -7.79 -3.97
N ALA A 227 -16.91 -7.79 -3.81
CA ALA A 227 -17.61 -6.78 -3.04
C ALA A 227 -18.64 -7.42 -2.13
N THR A 228 -18.82 -6.86 -0.94
CA THR A 228 -19.86 -7.27 0.01
C THR A 228 -20.50 -6.06 0.68
N TRP A 229 -21.74 -6.24 1.13
CA TRP A 229 -22.48 -5.18 1.83
C TRP A 229 -22.16 -5.18 3.33
N VAL A 230 -21.90 -3.99 3.87
CA VAL A 230 -21.60 -3.75 5.28
C VAL A 230 -22.35 -2.51 5.74
N ASP A 231 -23.42 -2.70 6.52
CA ASP A 231 -24.19 -1.61 7.15
C ASP A 231 -24.55 -0.46 6.18
N GLY A 232 -25.31 -0.79 5.13
CA GLY A 232 -25.77 0.17 4.11
C GLY A 232 -24.69 0.68 3.14
N HIS A 233 -23.46 0.16 3.24
CA HIS A 233 -22.34 0.46 2.35
C HIS A 233 -21.89 -0.80 1.62
N ILE A 234 -21.11 -0.62 0.56
CA ILE A 234 -20.45 -1.72 -0.15
C ILE A 234 -18.96 -1.59 0.11
N VAL A 235 -18.32 -2.63 0.60
CA VAL A 235 -16.86 -2.73 0.63
C VAL A 235 -16.43 -3.58 -0.55
N ALA A 236 -15.52 -3.07 -1.38
CA ALA A 236 -14.90 -3.83 -2.45
C ALA A 236 -13.39 -3.97 -2.25
N VAL A 237 -12.88 -5.12 -2.65
CA VAL A 237 -11.45 -5.42 -2.79
C VAL A 237 -11.16 -5.57 -4.27
N LEU A 238 -10.22 -4.75 -4.76
CA LEU A 238 -9.82 -4.68 -6.16
C LEU A 238 -8.34 -5.02 -6.28
N MET A 239 -8.00 -6.05 -7.06
CA MET A 239 -6.63 -6.53 -7.20
C MET A 239 -6.27 -6.85 -8.66
N PRO A 240 -5.04 -6.53 -9.11
CA PRO A 240 -4.55 -6.92 -10.43
C PRO A 240 -4.13 -8.40 -10.49
N ASP A 241 -3.73 -8.98 -9.37
CA ASP A 241 -3.35 -10.40 -9.17
C ASP A 241 -3.62 -10.84 -7.74
N ASN A 242 -3.25 -12.09 -7.41
CA ASN A 242 -3.20 -12.62 -6.05
C ASN A 242 -4.50 -12.49 -5.23
N ALA A 243 -5.64 -12.33 -5.91
CA ALA A 243 -6.96 -12.26 -5.29
C ALA A 243 -7.18 -13.45 -4.36
N SER A 244 -7.31 -13.18 -3.07
CA SER A 244 -7.27 -14.20 -2.01
C SER A 244 -8.42 -15.20 -2.08
N TRP A 245 -9.57 -14.79 -2.63
CA TRP A 245 -10.76 -15.61 -2.87
C TRP A 245 -10.68 -16.51 -4.11
N LYS A 246 -9.62 -16.43 -4.92
CA LYS A 246 -9.44 -17.25 -6.13
C LYS A 246 -8.34 -18.30 -5.94
N PRO A 247 -8.53 -19.57 -6.32
CA PRO A 247 -7.45 -20.56 -6.27
C PRO A 247 -6.19 -20.11 -7.04
N PHE A 248 -6.38 -19.46 -8.18
CA PHE A 248 -5.33 -18.89 -9.01
C PHE A 248 -5.79 -17.56 -9.62
N ALA A 249 -5.02 -16.49 -9.41
CA ALA A 249 -5.29 -15.14 -9.91
C ALA A 249 -4.00 -14.53 -10.48
N PRO A 250 -3.66 -14.83 -11.75
CA PRO A 250 -2.45 -14.32 -12.36
C PRO A 250 -2.50 -12.79 -12.59
N PRO A 251 -1.34 -12.12 -12.70
CA PRO A 251 -1.24 -10.73 -13.13
C PRO A 251 -2.03 -10.47 -14.40
N ARG A 252 -2.74 -9.34 -14.42
CA ARG A 252 -3.39 -8.88 -15.64
C ARG A 252 -2.35 -8.49 -16.68
N PRO A 253 -2.70 -8.57 -17.97
CA PRO A 253 -1.85 -8.08 -19.04
C PRO A 253 -1.40 -6.64 -18.76
N GLY A 254 -0.09 -6.41 -18.79
CA GLY A 254 0.49 -5.08 -18.54
C GLY A 254 0.61 -4.67 -17.07
N THR A 255 0.12 -5.46 -16.11
CA THR A 255 0.27 -5.16 -14.67
C THR A 255 1.34 -6.01 -13.98
N GLY A 256 1.87 -7.02 -14.67
CA GLY A 256 2.96 -7.84 -14.15
C GLY A 256 4.25 -7.04 -14.05
N SER A 257 4.62 -6.62 -12.85
CA SER A 257 5.97 -6.13 -12.56
C SER A 257 6.86 -7.31 -12.24
N TYR A 258 7.84 -7.56 -13.11
CA TYR A 258 8.86 -8.56 -12.90
C TYR A 258 9.83 -8.10 -11.79
N THR A 259 9.66 -8.60 -10.56
CA THR A 259 10.43 -8.13 -9.38
C THR A 259 11.43 -9.16 -8.82
N GLY A 260 11.58 -10.33 -9.43
CA GLY A 260 12.58 -11.33 -9.02
C GLY A 260 13.81 -11.33 -9.93
N PRO A 261 15.01 -11.74 -9.46
CA PRO A 261 16.04 -12.19 -10.39
C PRO A 261 15.46 -13.37 -11.17
N SER A 262 15.59 -13.36 -12.49
CA SER A 262 15.14 -14.49 -13.29
C SER A 262 15.87 -15.71 -12.80
N LYS A 263 15.09 -16.75 -12.44
CA LYS A 263 15.66 -18.07 -12.19
C LYS A 263 16.50 -18.52 -13.39
N TRP A 264 16.34 -17.89 -14.54
CA TRP A 264 17.02 -18.16 -15.79
C TRP A 264 17.73 -16.91 -16.29
N ALA A 265 19.01 -17.01 -16.61
CA ALA A 265 19.77 -15.98 -17.28
C ALA A 265 20.41 -16.56 -18.55
N THR A 266 20.65 -15.73 -19.56
CA THR A 266 21.40 -16.12 -20.74
C THR A 266 22.81 -15.56 -20.63
N CYS A 267 23.81 -16.41 -20.86
CA CYS A 267 25.20 -15.96 -20.83
C CYS A 267 25.58 -15.26 -22.13
N ASP A 268 25.96 -13.98 -22.09
CA ASP A 268 26.39 -13.23 -23.29
C ASP A 268 27.65 -13.80 -23.98
N HIS A 269 28.43 -14.62 -23.26
CA HIS A 269 29.64 -15.23 -23.80
C HIS A 269 29.40 -16.56 -24.52
N CYS A 270 28.51 -17.41 -24.00
CA CYS A 270 28.27 -18.74 -24.57
C CYS A 270 26.83 -18.95 -25.07
N LEU A 271 26.00 -17.91 -24.97
CA LEU A 271 24.60 -17.85 -25.39
C LEU A 271 23.71 -18.96 -24.82
N SER A 272 24.18 -19.61 -23.75
CA SER A 272 23.44 -20.68 -23.08
C SER A 272 22.56 -20.08 -21.99
N GLU A 273 21.31 -20.49 -21.95
CA GLU A 273 20.44 -20.27 -20.80
C GLU A 273 20.94 -21.11 -19.62
N PHE A 274 20.90 -20.54 -18.42
CA PHE A 274 21.30 -21.21 -17.20
C PHE A 274 20.47 -20.73 -16.03
N THR A 275 20.36 -21.59 -15.01
CA THR A 275 19.67 -21.21 -13.78
C THR A 275 20.56 -20.28 -12.95
N VAL A 276 20.05 -19.12 -12.53
CA VAL A 276 20.77 -18.21 -11.62
C VAL A 276 20.95 -18.89 -10.28
N THR A 277 22.21 -19.13 -9.90
CA THR A 277 22.63 -19.71 -8.60
C THR A 277 23.31 -18.64 -7.73
N ASP A 278 23.63 -18.99 -6.48
CA ASP A 278 24.38 -18.12 -5.56
C ASP A 278 25.86 -17.90 -5.96
N ASP A 279 26.34 -18.53 -7.05
CA ASP A 279 27.69 -18.28 -7.57
C ASP A 279 27.73 -16.95 -8.34
N VAL A 280 28.11 -15.89 -7.62
CA VAL A 280 28.24 -14.53 -8.16
C VAL A 280 29.70 -14.14 -8.37
N CYS A 281 29.97 -13.34 -9.39
CA CYS A 281 31.30 -12.83 -9.62
C CYS A 281 31.69 -11.78 -8.56
N ALA A 282 32.79 -12.01 -7.84
CA ALA A 282 33.29 -11.07 -6.83
C ALA A 282 33.61 -9.65 -7.34
N ARG A 283 33.69 -9.44 -8.66
CA ARG A 283 34.06 -8.15 -9.26
C ARG A 283 32.87 -7.33 -9.78
N CYS A 284 31.85 -7.97 -10.36
CA CYS A 284 30.66 -7.27 -10.89
C CYS A 284 29.36 -7.67 -10.18
N ALA A 285 29.42 -8.55 -9.19
CA ALA A 285 28.28 -9.10 -8.45
C ALA A 285 27.20 -9.79 -9.31
N THR A 286 27.44 -10.03 -10.61
CA THR A 286 26.50 -10.75 -11.48
C THR A 286 26.67 -12.27 -11.35
N PRO A 287 25.58 -13.06 -11.46
CA PRO A 287 25.64 -14.52 -11.49
C PRO A 287 26.58 -15.06 -12.57
N ARG A 288 27.25 -16.18 -12.27
CA ARG A 288 28.11 -16.89 -13.21
C ARG A 288 27.34 -18.00 -13.90
N CYS A 289 27.50 -18.12 -15.21
CA CYS A 289 26.98 -19.28 -15.94
C CYS A 289 27.75 -20.57 -15.55
N PRO A 290 27.28 -21.78 -15.90
CA PRO A 290 27.98 -23.04 -15.61
C PRO A 290 29.40 -23.13 -16.18
N ARG A 291 29.72 -22.30 -17.19
CA ARG A 291 31.07 -22.15 -17.76
C ARG A 291 31.89 -21.03 -17.10
N ARG A 292 31.42 -20.49 -15.98
CA ARG A 292 32.04 -19.46 -15.13
C ARG A 292 32.24 -18.08 -15.77
N HIS A 293 31.58 -17.80 -16.88
CA HIS A 293 31.52 -16.43 -17.44
C HIS A 293 30.60 -15.53 -16.60
N CYS A 294 30.90 -14.23 -16.58
CA CYS A 294 30.13 -13.18 -15.91
C CYS A 294 30.11 -11.92 -16.79
N ALA A 295 29.28 -10.93 -16.46
CA ALA A 295 29.18 -9.69 -17.21
C ALA A 295 30.23 -8.63 -16.81
N CYS A 296 31.39 -9.03 -16.28
CA CYS A 296 32.46 -8.07 -16.02
C CYS A 296 32.87 -7.39 -17.33
N PRO A 297 32.85 -6.05 -17.44
CA PRO A 297 33.51 -5.39 -18.54
C PRO A 297 34.99 -5.76 -18.47
N SER A 298 35.52 -6.40 -19.52
CA SER A 298 36.96 -6.54 -19.64
C SER A 298 37.50 -5.17 -20.03
N ASN A 299 38.08 -4.44 -19.08
CA ASN A 299 38.63 -3.08 -19.27
C ASN A 299 39.68 -2.95 -20.40
N ALA A 300 40.01 -4.04 -21.11
CA ALA A 300 40.87 -4.03 -22.26
C ALA A 300 40.00 -4.13 -23.53
N GLU A 301 39.81 -2.99 -24.18
CA GLU A 301 39.18 -2.88 -25.50
C GLU A 301 40.23 -2.49 -26.53
N ARG A 302 40.01 -2.91 -27.78
CA ARG A 302 40.85 -2.54 -28.93
C ARG A 302 39.98 -2.44 -30.16
N THR A 303 40.30 -1.50 -31.04
CA THR A 303 39.68 -1.38 -32.36
C THR A 303 40.13 -2.51 -33.28
N CYS A 304 39.18 -3.18 -33.93
CA CYS A 304 39.46 -4.23 -34.91
C CYS A 304 40.06 -3.64 -36.20
N PRO A 305 41.14 -4.19 -36.76
CA PRO A 305 41.70 -3.71 -38.03
C PRO A 305 40.82 -4.00 -39.26
N GLY A 306 39.88 -4.95 -39.17
CA GLY A 306 38.98 -5.33 -40.27
C GLY A 306 37.67 -4.55 -40.31
N CYS A 307 36.91 -4.55 -39.21
CA CYS A 307 35.60 -3.87 -39.13
C CYS A 307 35.63 -2.51 -38.44
N HIS A 308 36.79 -2.09 -37.90
CA HIS A 308 36.97 -0.80 -37.22
C HIS A 308 36.08 -0.55 -35.99
N LEU A 309 35.42 -1.58 -35.46
CA LEU A 309 34.68 -1.49 -34.19
C LEU A 309 35.63 -1.65 -33.00
N THR A 310 35.41 -0.86 -31.95
CA THR A 310 36.07 -1.02 -30.65
C THR A 310 35.40 -2.16 -29.90
N LEU A 311 36.15 -3.23 -29.64
CA LEU A 311 35.61 -4.49 -29.12
C LEU A 311 36.44 -4.98 -27.92
N ALA A 312 35.77 -5.68 -27.00
CA ALA A 312 36.39 -6.28 -25.83
C ALA A 312 37.43 -7.36 -26.19
N LYS A 313 38.39 -7.61 -25.28
CA LYS A 313 39.46 -8.61 -25.44
C LYS A 313 39.00 -9.99 -25.89
N SER A 314 37.84 -10.44 -25.43
CA SER A 314 37.24 -11.73 -25.77
C SER A 314 36.90 -11.89 -27.27
N ARG A 315 36.73 -10.78 -28.00
CA ARG A 315 36.41 -10.78 -29.43
C ARG A 315 37.62 -11.02 -30.34
N PHE A 316 38.83 -11.21 -29.79
CA PHE A 316 40.05 -11.45 -30.56
C PHE A 316 40.62 -12.85 -30.27
N ALA A 317 41.19 -13.50 -31.27
CA ALA A 317 41.93 -14.76 -31.08
C ALA A 317 43.25 -14.53 -30.33
N ASP A 318 43.93 -13.44 -30.67
CA ASP A 318 45.08 -12.89 -29.95
C ASP A 318 44.90 -11.37 -29.79
N PHE A 319 44.63 -10.94 -28.56
CA PHE A 319 44.43 -9.53 -28.24
C PHE A 319 45.72 -8.73 -28.11
N ALA A 320 46.87 -9.38 -27.92
CA ALA A 320 48.15 -8.69 -27.82
C ALA A 320 48.66 -8.24 -29.19
N ASN A 321 48.29 -8.93 -30.27
CA ASN A 321 48.71 -8.62 -31.62
C ASN A 321 47.71 -7.67 -32.33
N PRO A 322 48.02 -6.37 -32.54
CA PRO A 322 47.10 -5.37 -33.11
C PRO A 322 46.64 -5.68 -34.53
N SER A 323 47.36 -6.53 -35.26
CA SER A 323 47.01 -6.95 -36.62
C SER A 323 45.97 -8.08 -36.66
N THR A 324 45.64 -8.71 -35.52
CA THR A 324 44.64 -9.78 -35.48
C THR A 324 43.22 -9.22 -35.59
N PRO A 325 42.43 -9.60 -36.62
CA PRO A 325 41.03 -9.20 -36.74
C PRO A 325 40.15 -9.83 -35.65
N CYS A 326 38.97 -9.27 -35.40
CA CYS A 326 38.02 -9.87 -34.47
C CYS A 326 37.48 -11.18 -35.04
N ARG A 327 36.94 -12.04 -34.17
CA ARG A 327 36.41 -13.37 -34.54
C ARG A 327 35.28 -13.32 -35.57
N ASP A 328 34.60 -12.18 -35.71
CA ASP A 328 33.51 -11.98 -36.68
C ASP A 328 34.04 -11.52 -38.06
N CYS A 329 35.33 -11.17 -38.15
CA CYS A 329 36.03 -10.79 -39.39
C CYS A 329 36.95 -11.89 -39.95
N ILE A 330 37.01 -13.05 -39.28
CA ILE A 330 37.72 -14.25 -39.74
C ILE A 330 36.70 -15.17 -40.40
#